data_AF-A0A315DJS0-F1
#
_entry.id   AF-A0A315DJS0-F1
#
_cell.length_a   1.000
_cell.length_b   1.000
_cell.length_c   1.000
_cell.angle_alpha   90.00
_cell.angle_beta   90.00
_cell.angle_gamma   90.00
#
_symmetry.space_group_name_H-M   'P 1'
#
loop_
_entity.id
_entity.type
_entity.pdbx_description
1 polymer ?
#
loop_
_entity_poly.entity_id
_entity_poly.type
_entity_poly.pdbx_seq_one_letter_code
_entity_poly.pdbx_strand_id
1 'polypeptide(L)'
;MRQVEALAQAKLDALLETNALYKLFEPDTKHPYYALASAGKNMLAAFESSIAGVREWTIGSGTISEELDKVKARQIVNEEEEDAELDALRIIQPVAMTEAEVADKLMSAYYSACAVWIKVKESVLKAELSDLYGKKNINLHKEKPEVKLTKEANAAIRQILKIAKQLRDYGNGSSTILVELEKKQVMRGLSGQGKDALIELMLKP
;
A
#
# COMPACT_ATOMS: atom_id res chain seq x y z
N MET A 1 4.71 -1.93 -4.10
CA MET A 1 4.38 -0.90 -3.08
C MET A 1 5.53 0.06 -2.74
N ARG A 2 6.77 -0.41 -2.53
CA ARG A 2 7.92 0.47 -2.22
C ARG A 2 8.15 1.57 -3.25
N GLN A 3 8.02 1.24 -4.54
CA GLN A 3 8.11 2.24 -5.61
C GLN A 3 7.07 3.37 -5.47
N VAL A 4 5.86 3.07 -4.98
CA VAL A 4 4.82 4.09 -4.79
C VAL A 4 5.15 5.01 -3.61
N GLU A 5 5.67 4.45 -2.53
CA GLU A 5 6.16 5.23 -1.38
C GLU A 5 7.31 6.16 -1.83
N ALA A 6 8.30 5.62 -2.53
CA ALA A 6 9.43 6.39 -3.04
C ALA A 6 9.01 7.50 -4.01
N LEU A 7 8.09 7.23 -4.95
CA LEU A 7 7.61 8.24 -5.89
C LEU A 7 6.72 9.29 -5.22
N ALA A 8 5.91 8.91 -4.22
CA ALA A 8 5.11 9.84 -3.45
C ALA A 8 6.00 10.81 -2.66
N GLN A 9 7.07 10.31 -2.07
CA GLN A 9 8.09 11.11 -1.38
C GLN A 9 8.87 11.98 -2.38
N ALA A 10 9.35 11.41 -3.50
CA ALA A 10 10.08 12.15 -4.53
C ALA A 10 9.28 13.32 -5.11
N LYS A 11 7.96 13.21 -5.18
CA LYS A 11 7.08 14.31 -5.60
C LYS A 11 7.05 15.47 -4.60
N LEU A 12 7.07 15.16 -3.30
CA LEU A 12 7.22 16.17 -2.25
C LEU A 12 8.62 16.78 -2.29
N ASP A 13 9.66 15.96 -2.37
CA ASP A 13 11.05 16.41 -2.38
C ASP A 13 11.32 17.33 -3.59
N ALA A 14 10.85 16.96 -4.78
CA ALA A 14 10.98 17.79 -5.98
C ALA A 14 10.30 19.16 -5.82
N LEU A 15 9.18 19.26 -5.09
CA LEU A 15 8.55 20.54 -4.79
C LEU A 15 9.46 21.38 -3.86
N LEU A 16 9.91 20.78 -2.76
CA LEU A 16 10.72 21.45 -1.75
C LEU A 16 12.10 21.87 -2.31
N GLU A 17 12.67 21.09 -3.21
CA GLU A 17 13.97 21.37 -3.81
C GLU A 17 13.92 22.39 -4.94
N THR A 18 12.85 22.46 -5.73
CA THR A 18 12.84 23.31 -6.93
C THR A 18 12.10 24.62 -6.78
N ASN A 19 11.41 24.80 -5.64
CA ASN A 19 10.56 25.95 -5.44
C ASN A 19 11.07 26.86 -4.32
N ALA A 20 11.48 28.07 -4.71
CA ALA A 20 12.01 29.07 -3.79
C ALA A 20 11.04 29.43 -2.65
N LEU A 21 9.72 29.36 -2.88
CA LEU A 21 8.72 29.65 -1.84
C LEU A 21 8.85 28.68 -0.66
N TYR A 22 9.04 27.38 -0.93
CA TYR A 22 9.14 26.35 0.12
C TYR A 22 10.55 26.20 0.69
N LYS A 23 11.55 26.79 0.02
CA LYS A 23 12.93 26.86 0.55
C LYS A 23 13.14 28.02 1.51
N LEU A 24 12.55 29.18 1.20
CA LEU A 24 12.81 30.43 1.90
C LEU A 24 11.84 30.67 3.07
N PHE A 25 10.68 30.01 3.06
CA PHE A 25 9.64 30.13 4.08
C PHE A 25 9.30 28.78 4.68
N GLU A 26 8.71 28.76 5.88
CA GLU A 26 8.26 27.53 6.50
C GLU A 26 7.32 26.76 5.55
N PRO A 27 7.56 25.46 5.32
CA PRO A 27 6.75 24.70 4.40
C PRO A 27 5.31 24.61 4.88
N ASP A 28 4.36 24.91 4.00
CA ASP A 28 2.94 24.70 4.29
C ASP A 28 2.65 23.19 4.34
N THR A 29 2.55 22.65 5.54
CA THR A 29 2.26 21.23 5.79
C THR A 29 0.86 20.80 5.34
N LYS A 30 -0.02 21.75 4.99
CA LYS A 30 -1.32 21.47 4.38
C LYS A 30 -1.21 21.14 2.89
N HIS A 31 -0.03 21.32 2.29
CA HIS A 31 0.19 21.02 0.89
C HIS A 31 -0.15 19.55 0.58
N PRO A 32 -0.90 19.25 -0.50
CA PRO A 32 -1.39 17.89 -0.77
C PRO A 32 -0.27 16.85 -0.94
N TYR A 33 0.96 17.26 -1.26
CA TYR A 33 2.11 16.35 -1.34
C TYR A 33 2.53 15.76 0.00
N TYR A 34 2.32 16.47 1.12
CA TYR A 34 2.57 15.89 2.45
C TYR A 34 1.60 14.75 2.76
N ALA A 35 0.31 14.97 2.48
CA ALA A 35 -0.70 13.94 2.63
C ALA A 35 -0.44 12.75 1.71
N LEU A 36 0.01 13.01 0.47
CA LEU A 36 0.37 11.98 -0.49
C LEU A 36 1.57 11.13 -0.03
N ALA A 37 2.66 11.77 0.41
CA ALA A 37 3.85 11.09 0.92
C ALA A 37 3.52 10.24 2.16
N SER A 38 2.76 10.80 3.10
CA SER A 38 2.27 10.08 4.29
C SER A 38 1.42 8.86 3.92
N ALA A 39 0.50 9.01 2.96
CA ALA A 39 -0.33 7.90 2.48
C ALA A 39 0.51 6.79 1.81
N GLY A 40 1.53 7.16 1.02
CA GLY A 40 2.47 6.20 0.43
C GLY A 40 3.24 5.40 1.49
N LYS A 41 3.75 6.07 2.52
CA LYS A 41 4.43 5.44 3.66
C LYS A 41 3.52 4.52 4.45
N ASN A 42 2.30 4.98 4.78
CA ASN A 42 1.33 4.20 5.52
C ASN A 42 0.88 2.94 4.75
N MET A 43 0.72 3.07 3.42
CA MET A 43 0.42 1.92 2.55
C MET A 43 1.51 0.85 2.64
N LEU A 44 2.78 1.24 2.48
CA LEU A 44 3.89 0.29 2.55
C LEU A 44 4.00 -0.35 3.94
N ALA A 45 3.97 0.46 5.00
CA ALA A 45 4.10 -0.03 6.37
C ALA A 45 2.96 -0.98 6.76
N ALA A 46 1.71 -0.67 6.37
CA ALA A 46 0.58 -1.54 6.62
C ALA A 46 0.71 -2.87 5.85
N PHE A 47 1.19 -2.83 4.61
CA PHE A 47 1.42 -4.03 3.84
C PHE A 47 2.54 -4.90 4.44
N GLU A 48 3.71 -4.32 4.73
CA GLU A 48 4.83 -5.08 5.33
C GLU A 48 4.44 -5.65 6.69
N SER A 49 3.65 -4.90 7.48
CA SER A 49 3.08 -5.39 8.74
C SER A 49 2.11 -6.56 8.54
N SER A 50 1.31 -6.59 7.47
CA SER A 50 0.47 -7.76 7.17
C SER A 50 1.29 -8.98 6.78
N ILE A 51 2.38 -8.79 6.04
CA ILE A 51 3.30 -9.87 5.67
C ILE A 51 3.98 -10.42 6.92
N ALA A 52 4.54 -9.54 7.76
CA ALA A 52 5.14 -9.90 9.06
C ALA A 52 4.20 -10.76 9.91
N GLY A 53 2.90 -10.43 9.91
CA GLY A 53 1.87 -11.14 10.67
C GLY A 53 1.60 -12.57 10.21
N VAL A 54 1.75 -12.86 8.91
CA VAL A 54 1.43 -14.18 8.34
C VAL A 54 2.65 -15.09 8.18
N ARG A 55 3.87 -14.56 8.32
CA ARG A 55 5.12 -15.29 8.04
C ARG A 55 5.23 -16.64 8.76
N GLU A 56 4.82 -16.70 10.02
CA GLU A 56 4.91 -17.93 10.84
C GLU A 56 3.63 -18.76 10.82
N TRP A 57 2.64 -18.39 10.00
CA TRP A 57 1.44 -19.21 9.87
C TRP A 57 1.75 -20.47 9.08
N THR A 58 1.16 -21.58 9.51
CA THR A 58 1.35 -22.88 8.87
C THR A 58 0.61 -22.95 7.55
N ILE A 59 1.33 -23.36 6.50
CA ILE A 59 0.79 -23.69 5.18
C ILE A 59 1.28 -25.07 4.75
N GLY A 60 0.35 -26.02 4.62
CA GLY A 60 0.70 -27.41 4.31
C GLY A 60 1.57 -28.02 5.42
N SER A 61 2.81 -28.38 5.09
CA SER A 61 3.76 -29.02 6.00
C SER A 61 4.82 -28.08 6.59
N GLY A 62 4.78 -26.78 6.30
CA GLY A 62 5.74 -25.79 6.77
C GLY A 62 5.11 -24.44 7.06
N THR A 63 5.91 -23.40 7.29
CA THR A 63 5.44 -22.02 7.44
C THR A 63 5.58 -21.22 6.15
N ILE A 64 4.91 -20.07 6.05
CA ILE A 64 5.09 -19.15 4.91
C ILE A 64 6.56 -18.72 4.80
N SER A 65 7.23 -18.45 5.91
CA SER A 65 8.67 -18.18 5.97
C SER A 65 9.50 -19.27 5.30
N GLU A 66 9.26 -20.53 5.67
CA GLU A 66 10.01 -21.67 5.13
C GLU A 66 9.76 -21.85 3.63
N GLU A 67 8.54 -21.64 3.16
CA GLU A 67 8.22 -21.72 1.73
C GLU A 67 8.92 -20.61 0.93
N LEU A 68 9.01 -19.39 1.47
CA LEU A 68 9.78 -18.31 0.84
C LEU A 68 11.28 -18.65 0.74
N ASP A 69 11.84 -19.27 1.78
CA ASP A 69 13.23 -19.72 1.78
C ASP A 69 13.47 -20.86 0.79
N LYS A 70 12.53 -21.79 0.64
CA LYS A 70 12.59 -22.85 -0.39
C LYS A 70 12.53 -22.27 -1.80
N VAL A 71 11.73 -21.22 -2.04
CA VAL A 71 11.70 -20.52 -3.34
C VAL A 71 13.05 -19.89 -3.62
N LYS A 72 13.65 -19.16 -2.67
CA LYS A 72 14.98 -18.58 -2.89
C LYS A 72 16.06 -19.64 -3.11
N ALA A 73 16.06 -20.70 -2.31
CA ALA A 73 17.03 -21.78 -2.48
C ALA A 73 16.97 -22.39 -3.88
N ARG A 74 15.76 -22.55 -4.45
CA ARG A 74 15.58 -22.98 -5.83
C ARG A 74 16.13 -21.98 -6.85
N GLN A 75 15.86 -20.68 -6.68
CA GLN A 75 16.41 -19.64 -7.56
C GLN A 75 17.93 -19.68 -7.61
N ILE A 76 18.59 -19.87 -6.45
CA ILE A 76 20.06 -19.98 -6.36
C ILE A 76 20.55 -21.23 -7.08
N VAL A 77 19.93 -22.39 -6.83
CA VAL A 77 20.35 -23.67 -7.43
C VAL A 77 20.16 -23.67 -8.96
N ASN A 78 19.12 -23.00 -9.45
CA ASN A 78 18.78 -22.95 -10.86
C ASN A 78 19.42 -21.77 -11.62
N GLU A 79 20.22 -20.93 -10.95
CA GLU A 79 20.80 -19.71 -11.52
C GLU A 79 19.74 -18.77 -12.14
N GLU A 80 18.56 -18.70 -11.52
CA GLU A 80 17.49 -17.79 -11.92
C GLU A 80 17.83 -16.34 -11.55
N GLU A 81 17.27 -15.36 -12.28
CA GLU A 81 17.47 -13.94 -11.97
C GLU A 81 17.04 -13.61 -10.52
N GLU A 82 17.80 -12.71 -9.87
CA GLU A 82 17.48 -12.27 -8.52
C GLU A 82 16.12 -11.55 -8.47
N ASP A 83 15.21 -12.11 -7.67
CA ASP A 83 13.92 -11.47 -7.38
C ASP A 83 14.05 -10.57 -6.14
N ALA A 84 14.33 -9.29 -6.40
CA ALA A 84 14.45 -8.28 -5.35
C ALA A 84 13.15 -8.08 -4.54
N GLU A 85 11.97 -8.37 -5.11
CA GLU A 85 10.73 -8.29 -4.35
C GLU A 85 10.62 -9.46 -3.37
N LEU A 86 10.97 -10.67 -3.80
CA LEU A 86 11.01 -11.86 -2.94
C LEU A 86 11.99 -11.68 -1.79
N ASP A 87 13.22 -11.23 -2.06
CA ASP A 87 14.22 -11.01 -1.02
C ASP A 87 13.74 -9.98 0.00
N ALA A 88 13.10 -8.92 -0.49
CA ALA A 88 12.57 -7.89 0.37
C ALA A 88 11.32 -8.31 1.17
N LEU A 89 10.65 -9.41 0.82
CA LEU A 89 9.65 -10.06 1.68
C LEU A 89 10.31 -10.96 2.74
N ARG A 90 11.38 -11.67 2.36
CA ARG A 90 12.12 -12.59 3.25
C ARG A 90 12.84 -11.89 4.41
N ILE A 91 13.23 -10.64 4.25
CA ILE A 91 13.87 -9.85 5.32
C ILE A 91 12.89 -9.27 6.35
N ILE A 92 11.58 -9.28 6.08
CA ILE A 92 10.57 -8.70 6.98
C ILE A 92 10.47 -9.55 8.23
N GLN A 93 10.89 -9.06 9.40
CA GLN A 93 10.84 -9.86 10.62
C GLN A 93 9.42 -10.32 10.95
N PRO A 94 9.21 -11.62 11.26
CA PRO A 94 7.90 -12.11 11.64
C PRO A 94 7.44 -11.46 12.95
N VAL A 95 6.14 -11.20 13.03
CA VAL A 95 5.49 -10.67 14.23
C VAL A 95 4.26 -11.51 14.49
N ALA A 96 4.11 -12.02 15.71
CA ALA A 96 2.90 -12.75 16.08
C ALA A 96 1.68 -11.82 15.98
N MET A 97 0.75 -12.15 15.09
CA MET A 97 -0.50 -11.43 14.90
C MET A 97 -1.65 -12.41 14.76
N THR A 98 -2.81 -12.01 15.28
CA THR A 98 -4.09 -12.69 15.05
C THR A 98 -4.58 -12.47 13.63
N GLU A 99 -5.51 -13.31 13.17
CA GLU A 99 -6.16 -13.17 11.87
C GLU A 99 -6.86 -11.80 11.73
N ALA A 100 -7.44 -11.31 12.82
CA ALA A 100 -8.14 -10.03 12.86
C ALA A 100 -7.20 -8.83 12.65
N GLU A 101 -6.01 -8.87 13.26
CA GLU A 101 -4.98 -7.85 13.11
C GLU A 101 -4.41 -7.84 11.70
N VAL A 102 -4.13 -9.01 11.12
CA VAL A 102 -3.66 -9.12 9.73
C VAL A 102 -4.71 -8.57 8.76
N ALA A 103 -5.99 -8.90 8.97
CA ALA A 103 -7.08 -8.36 8.17
C ALA A 103 -7.18 -6.82 8.24
N ASP A 104 -6.95 -6.23 9.43
CA ASP A 104 -6.89 -4.77 9.57
C ASP A 104 -5.71 -4.14 8.83
N LYS A 105 -4.53 -4.77 8.88
CA LYS A 105 -3.36 -4.30 8.16
C LYS A 105 -3.55 -4.36 6.64
N LEU A 106 -4.13 -5.45 6.12
CA LEU A 106 -4.48 -5.57 4.70
C LEU A 106 -5.47 -4.50 4.25
N MET A 107 -6.53 -4.25 5.04
CA MET A 107 -7.47 -3.17 4.73
C MET A 107 -6.80 -1.79 4.79
N SER A 108 -5.95 -1.54 5.80
CA SER A 108 -5.22 -0.28 5.94
C SER A 108 -4.30 -0.02 4.75
N ALA A 109 -3.58 -1.05 4.29
CA ALA A 109 -2.76 -0.99 3.08
C ALA A 109 -3.62 -0.65 1.85
N TYR A 110 -4.74 -1.34 1.66
CA TYR A 110 -5.65 -1.11 0.54
C TYR A 110 -6.23 0.31 0.53
N TYR A 111 -6.79 0.78 1.64
CA TYR A 111 -7.37 2.12 1.71
C TYR A 111 -6.31 3.21 1.50
N SER A 112 -5.09 3.01 2.03
CA SER A 112 -3.98 3.92 1.78
C SER A 112 -3.58 3.92 0.31
N ALA A 113 -3.55 2.76 -0.35
CA ALA A 113 -3.29 2.66 -1.79
C ALA A 113 -4.35 3.37 -2.63
N CYS A 114 -5.63 3.23 -2.30
CA CYS A 114 -6.72 3.95 -2.95
C CYS A 114 -6.61 5.47 -2.73
N ALA A 115 -6.30 5.90 -1.51
CA ALA A 115 -6.08 7.32 -1.20
C ALA A 115 -4.94 7.91 -2.03
N VAL A 116 -3.81 7.20 -2.13
CA VAL A 116 -2.70 7.57 -3.02
C VAL A 116 -3.21 7.66 -4.46
N TRP A 117 -3.83 6.60 -4.99
CA TRP A 117 -4.28 6.58 -6.39
C TRP A 117 -5.26 7.70 -6.76
N ILE A 118 -6.14 8.10 -5.84
CA ILE A 118 -7.04 9.23 -6.04
C ILE A 118 -6.26 10.55 -6.05
N LYS A 119 -5.40 10.76 -5.04
CA LYS A 119 -4.67 12.03 -4.85
C LYS A 119 -3.61 12.29 -5.91
N VAL A 120 -3.10 11.25 -6.56
CA VAL A 120 -2.11 11.40 -7.66
C VAL A 120 -2.76 11.78 -8.99
N LYS A 121 -4.10 11.78 -9.10
CA LYS A 121 -4.79 12.22 -10.31
C LYS A 121 -4.63 13.72 -10.47
N GLU A 122 -4.22 14.14 -11.66
CA GLU A 122 -3.93 15.55 -11.93
C GLU A 122 -5.15 16.46 -11.68
N SER A 123 -6.36 15.99 -11.99
CA SER A 123 -7.60 16.74 -11.73
C SER A 123 -7.85 16.98 -10.24
N VAL A 124 -7.67 15.95 -9.42
CA VAL A 124 -7.84 16.03 -7.95
C VAL A 124 -6.78 16.95 -7.36
N LEU A 125 -5.52 16.77 -7.76
CA LEU A 125 -4.43 17.59 -7.29
C LEU A 125 -4.62 19.07 -7.67
N LYS A 126 -5.03 19.36 -8.91
CA LYS A 126 -5.32 20.74 -9.35
C LYS A 126 -6.46 21.36 -8.56
N ALA A 127 -7.49 20.58 -8.23
CA ALA A 127 -8.60 21.06 -7.40
C ALA A 127 -8.11 21.40 -5.98
N GLU A 128 -7.40 20.48 -5.32
CA GLU A 128 -6.87 20.71 -3.96
C GLU A 128 -5.91 21.93 -3.92
N LEU A 129 -5.01 22.06 -4.91
CA LEU A 129 -4.13 23.24 -5.01
C LEU A 129 -4.90 24.53 -5.33
N SER A 130 -5.93 24.46 -6.16
CA SER A 130 -6.80 25.60 -6.46
C SER A 130 -7.53 26.09 -5.21
N ASP A 131 -8.01 25.18 -4.38
CA ASP A 131 -8.77 25.51 -3.17
C ASP A 131 -7.87 26.13 -2.10
N LEU A 132 -6.63 25.65 -1.99
CA LEU A 132 -5.66 26.16 -1.01
C LEU A 132 -5.00 27.47 -1.42
N TYR A 133 -4.57 27.58 -2.69
CA TYR A 133 -3.69 28.66 -3.13
C TYR A 133 -4.30 29.55 -4.23
N GLY A 134 -5.49 29.21 -4.71
CA GLY A 134 -6.18 29.90 -5.78
C GLY A 134 -5.75 29.43 -7.18
N LYS A 135 -6.71 29.46 -8.12
CA LYS A 135 -6.54 28.96 -9.51
C LYS A 135 -5.32 29.51 -10.25
N LYS A 136 -4.93 30.75 -10.00
CA LYS A 136 -3.81 31.41 -10.69
C LYS A 136 -2.44 30.91 -10.21
N ASN A 137 -2.37 30.32 -9.02
CA ASN A 137 -1.10 29.96 -8.38
C ASN A 137 -0.76 28.47 -8.47
N ILE A 138 -1.66 27.62 -8.97
CA ILE A 138 -1.47 26.15 -9.03
C ILE A 138 -0.08 25.77 -9.58
N ASN A 139 0.35 26.38 -10.69
CA ASN A 139 1.64 26.06 -11.32
C ASN A 139 2.86 26.45 -10.47
N LEU A 140 2.70 27.40 -9.54
CA LEU A 140 3.72 27.76 -8.56
C LEU A 140 3.76 26.79 -7.39
N HIS A 141 2.77 25.90 -7.22
CA HIS A 141 2.72 24.91 -6.14
C HIS A 141 2.79 23.46 -6.70
N LYS A 142 3.20 23.29 -7.95
CA LYS A 142 3.56 21.98 -8.52
C LYS A 142 5.06 21.75 -8.46
N GLU A 143 5.46 20.50 -8.33
CA GLU A 143 6.85 20.09 -8.43
C GLU A 143 7.40 20.26 -9.85
N LYS A 144 8.72 20.43 -9.96
CA LYS A 144 9.45 20.42 -11.23
C LYS A 144 10.74 19.61 -11.05
N PRO A 145 11.10 18.68 -11.96
CA PRO A 145 10.26 18.12 -13.02
C PRO A 145 9.05 17.36 -12.44
N GLU A 146 8.00 17.18 -13.25
CA GLU A 146 6.78 16.48 -12.80
C GLU A 146 7.06 14.99 -12.54
N VAL A 147 6.66 14.52 -11.36
CA VAL A 147 6.78 13.13 -10.93
C VAL A 147 5.44 12.43 -11.16
N LYS A 148 5.43 11.43 -12.05
CA LYS A 148 4.26 10.62 -12.37
C LYS A 148 4.29 9.31 -11.60
N LEU A 149 3.18 8.96 -10.96
CA LEU A 149 3.03 7.73 -10.17
C LEU A 149 1.65 7.06 -10.29
N THR A 150 0.79 7.53 -11.20
CA THR A 150 -0.58 7.02 -11.32
C THR A 150 -0.63 5.55 -11.73
N LYS A 151 0.31 5.09 -12.58
CA LYS A 151 0.36 3.69 -13.04
C LYS A 151 0.79 2.78 -11.90
N GLU A 152 1.80 3.20 -11.15
CA GLU A 152 2.41 2.50 -10.03
C GLU A 152 1.41 2.41 -8.87
N ALA A 153 0.66 3.49 -8.59
CA ALA A 153 -0.40 3.50 -7.58
C ALA A 153 -1.53 2.51 -7.93
N ASN A 154 -1.96 2.47 -9.19
CA ASN A 154 -2.97 1.50 -9.64
C ASN A 154 -2.44 0.05 -9.59
N ALA A 155 -1.17 -0.16 -9.95
CA ALA A 155 -0.53 -1.46 -9.85
C ALA A 155 -0.43 -1.95 -8.40
N ALA A 156 -0.11 -1.05 -7.46
CA ALA A 156 -0.06 -1.36 -6.03
C ALA A 156 -1.42 -1.82 -5.48
N ILE A 157 -2.52 -1.16 -5.88
CA ILE A 157 -3.88 -1.61 -5.54
C ILE A 157 -4.08 -3.06 -6.01
N ARG A 158 -3.80 -3.35 -7.29
CA ARG A 158 -3.95 -4.71 -7.86
C ARG A 158 -3.08 -5.75 -7.14
N GLN A 159 -1.87 -5.37 -6.73
CA GLN A 159 -0.96 -6.25 -6.00
C GLN A 159 -1.50 -6.60 -4.60
N ILE A 160 -1.93 -5.60 -3.84
CA ILE A 160 -2.55 -5.80 -2.51
C ILE A 160 -3.75 -6.74 -2.62
N LEU A 161 -4.57 -6.55 -3.66
CA LEU A 161 -5.74 -7.38 -3.92
C LEU A 161 -5.41 -8.83 -4.25
N LYS A 162 -4.42 -9.03 -5.11
CA LYS A 162 -3.94 -10.37 -5.46
C LYS A 162 -3.47 -11.10 -4.21
N ILE A 163 -2.72 -10.42 -3.34
CA ILE A 163 -2.19 -11.00 -2.11
C ILE A 163 -3.31 -11.29 -1.12
N ALA A 164 -4.24 -10.34 -0.91
CA ALA A 164 -5.40 -10.55 -0.04
C ALA A 164 -6.21 -11.79 -0.44
N LYS A 165 -6.39 -12.03 -1.76
CA LYS A 165 -7.02 -13.25 -2.27
C LYS A 165 -6.24 -14.51 -1.96
N GLN A 166 -4.92 -14.47 -2.14
CA GLN A 166 -4.06 -15.64 -1.86
C GLN A 166 -4.03 -15.97 -0.37
N LEU A 167 -4.11 -14.95 0.49
CA LEU A 167 -4.07 -15.12 1.94
C LEU A 167 -5.43 -15.44 2.58
N ARG A 168 -6.54 -15.24 1.86
CA ARG A 168 -7.89 -15.26 2.44
C ARG A 168 -8.23 -16.55 3.20
N ASP A 169 -7.72 -17.68 2.72
CA ASP A 169 -8.03 -19.01 3.25
C ASP A 169 -7.03 -19.45 4.33
N TYR A 170 -6.02 -18.62 4.62
CA TYR A 170 -5.06 -18.88 5.69
C TYR A 170 -5.54 -18.31 7.03
N GLY A 171 -5.13 -19.00 8.09
CA GLY A 171 -5.36 -18.63 9.48
C GLY A 171 -4.50 -19.48 10.41
N ASN A 172 -4.43 -19.09 11.69
CA ASN A 172 -3.60 -19.73 12.70
C ASN A 172 -4.47 -20.40 13.78
N GLY A 173 -5.55 -21.05 13.35
CA GLY A 173 -6.34 -22.00 14.14
C GLY A 173 -7.67 -21.48 14.68
N SER A 174 -7.89 -20.17 14.78
CA SER A 174 -9.12 -19.61 15.37
C SER A 174 -10.11 -19.09 14.32
N SER A 175 -9.59 -18.67 13.17
CA SER A 175 -10.38 -18.16 12.05
C SER A 175 -9.57 -18.21 10.75
N THR A 176 -10.05 -17.51 9.72
CA THR A 176 -9.28 -17.19 8.52
C THR A 176 -9.33 -15.71 8.25
N ILE A 177 -8.40 -15.20 7.44
CA ILE A 177 -8.44 -13.79 6.99
C ILE A 177 -9.79 -13.46 6.34
N LEU A 178 -10.36 -14.38 5.56
CA LEU A 178 -11.68 -14.22 4.95
C LEU A 178 -12.77 -13.92 5.99
N VAL A 179 -12.88 -14.76 7.03
CA VAL A 179 -13.91 -14.61 8.06
C VAL A 179 -13.75 -13.29 8.82
N GLU A 180 -12.51 -12.87 9.10
CA GLU A 180 -12.25 -11.60 9.76
C GLU A 180 -12.56 -10.39 8.87
N LEU A 181 -12.30 -10.48 7.57
CA LEU A 181 -12.71 -9.48 6.60
C LEU A 181 -14.24 -9.40 6.48
N GLU A 182 -14.95 -10.54 6.47
CA GLU A 182 -16.42 -10.58 6.45
C GLU A 182 -17.03 -9.95 7.70
N LYS A 183 -16.48 -10.17 8.90
CA LYS A 183 -16.91 -9.48 10.13
C LYS A 183 -16.78 -7.96 9.98
N LYS A 184 -15.67 -7.49 9.41
CA LYS A 184 -15.41 -6.06 9.18
C LYS A 184 -16.33 -5.47 8.10
N GLN A 185 -16.73 -6.26 7.11
CA GLN A 185 -17.76 -5.89 6.13
C GLN A 185 -19.11 -5.62 6.81
N VAL A 186 -19.54 -6.51 7.68
CA VAL A 186 -20.81 -6.36 8.43
C VAL A 186 -20.77 -5.11 9.29
N MET A 187 -19.67 -4.87 10.02
CA MET A 187 -19.49 -3.66 10.83
C MET A 187 -19.56 -2.36 10.02
N ARG A 188 -19.24 -2.40 8.72
CA ARG A 188 -19.31 -1.25 7.80
C ARG A 188 -20.68 -1.08 7.14
N GLY A 189 -21.70 -1.86 7.55
CA GLY A 189 -23.04 -1.77 6.98
C GLY A 189 -23.18 -2.40 5.59
N LEU A 190 -22.26 -3.29 5.21
CA LEU A 190 -22.21 -3.96 3.90
C LEU A 190 -22.76 -5.39 3.96
N SER A 191 -23.63 -5.68 4.94
CA SER A 191 -24.10 -7.02 5.30
C SER A 191 -25.02 -7.72 4.28
N GLY A 192 -25.38 -7.05 3.18
CA GLY A 192 -26.21 -7.59 2.10
C GLY A 192 -25.44 -7.99 0.83
N GLN A 193 -24.11 -7.89 0.85
CA GLN A 193 -23.27 -8.29 -0.29
C GLN A 193 -22.81 -9.75 -0.13
N GLY A 194 -22.47 -10.42 -1.25
CA GLY A 194 -22.09 -11.83 -1.28
C GLY A 194 -20.84 -12.17 -0.42
N LYS A 195 -20.56 -13.47 -0.26
CA LYS A 195 -19.26 -13.92 0.29
C LYS A 195 -18.12 -13.31 -0.54
N ASP A 196 -16.99 -13.03 0.09
CA ASP A 196 -15.89 -12.25 -0.48
C ASP A 196 -16.21 -10.78 -0.81
N ALA A 197 -17.41 -10.24 -0.58
CA ALA A 197 -17.75 -8.92 -1.13
C ALA A 197 -16.88 -7.76 -0.62
N LEU A 198 -16.26 -7.84 0.55
CA LEU A 198 -15.23 -6.88 0.95
C LEU A 198 -13.94 -7.05 0.15
N ILE A 199 -13.50 -8.29 -0.10
CA ILE A 199 -12.40 -8.59 -1.01
C ILE A 199 -12.78 -8.12 -2.43
N GLU A 200 -14.03 -8.28 -2.86
CA GLU A 200 -14.53 -7.83 -4.16
C GLU A 200 -14.73 -6.32 -4.27
N LEU A 201 -15.13 -5.65 -3.18
CA LEU A 201 -15.13 -4.19 -3.06
C LEU A 201 -13.71 -3.68 -3.13
N MET A 202 -12.76 -4.39 -2.49
CA MET A 202 -11.36 -4.10 -2.66
C MET A 202 -11.00 -4.27 -4.17
N LEU A 203 -11.54 -5.26 -4.88
CA LEU A 203 -11.28 -5.51 -6.31
C LEU A 203 -11.97 -4.56 -7.30
N LYS A 204 -12.93 -3.74 -6.88
CA LYS A 204 -13.60 -2.78 -7.77
C LYS A 204 -12.83 -1.45 -7.76
N PRO A 205 -12.23 -1.03 -8.89
CA PRO A 205 -11.52 0.24 -9.00
C PRO A 205 -12.43 1.46 -8.89
#